data_AF-A0A945DYK7-F1
#
_entry.id   AF-A0A945DYK7-F1
#
_cell.length_a   1.000
_cell.length_b   1.000
_cell.length_c   1.000
_cell.angle_alpha   90.00
_cell.angle_beta   90.00
_cell.angle_gamma   90.00
#
_symmetry.space_group_name_H-M   'P 1'
#
loop_
_entity.id
_entity.type
_entity.pdbx_description
1 polymer ?
#
loop_
_entity_poly.entity_id
_entity_poly.type
_entity_poly.pdbx_seq_one_letter_code
_entity_poly.pdbx_strand_id
1 'polypeptide(L)'
;FSDSYTDISSLLKILSTWIICPLLSAVIAALLFTLAKIFVRKIGVGLIRMDGYTRLALILAGAFGAYSLGANNIANVMGVFVHVAPFPDLQFGEDFSVSSAQQLFLVGGLAIAVGVFTYSKRVMMTVGSELMTLTPLAAWVAVMSHSIVLFLFASERLEQLLANMSLPTIPLVPVSSSQAVVGAVIGIGMLQGGREIQWPRIYGIVRGWAITPMISCLLCFIGLYFLQNVFQQEVQRESHYLLSTRVLEKFQKEGIETTSLNQLSDSTFSSSAELVSAVSSIVPLSSQQGLKVVEFSLQNSLLITQEKIASIDKKGLSSIQLDALNQLQGQTFNFPWQLGDSLAEISSEWEVRGGGLKNKLHDRKIKQKLAYLYRNF
;
A
#
# COMPACT_ATOMS: atom_id res chain seq x y z
N PHE A 1 -14.26 14.73 8.56
CA PHE A 1 -13.13 15.59 8.95
C PHE A 1 -12.27 15.95 7.75
N SER A 2 -11.82 14.99 6.92
CA SER A 2 -10.94 15.28 5.77
C SER A 2 -11.66 15.46 4.42
N ASP A 3 -13.00 15.44 4.37
CA ASP A 3 -13.82 15.40 3.14
C ASP A 3 -13.40 14.34 2.10
N SER A 4 -12.68 13.29 2.52
CA SER A 4 -12.16 12.26 1.62
C SER A 4 -13.14 11.09 1.55
N TYR A 5 -13.67 10.82 0.35
CA TYR A 5 -14.49 9.64 0.13
C TYR A 5 -13.66 8.37 0.36
N THR A 6 -14.15 7.49 1.24
CA THR A 6 -13.41 6.28 1.64
C THR A 6 -13.56 5.20 0.58
N ASP A 7 -12.43 4.71 0.06
CA ASP A 7 -12.42 3.53 -0.80
C ASP A 7 -12.72 2.26 0.02
N ILE A 8 -14.00 1.92 0.10
CA ILE A 8 -14.48 0.71 0.77
C ILE A 8 -13.85 -0.55 0.17
N SER A 9 -13.56 -0.57 -1.14
CA SER A 9 -12.96 -1.73 -1.79
C SER A 9 -11.52 -1.96 -1.33
N SER A 10 -10.73 -0.89 -1.23
CA SER A 10 -9.36 -0.95 -0.68
C SER A 10 -9.38 -1.27 0.82
N LEU A 11 -10.32 -0.71 1.58
CA LEU A 11 -10.48 -1.02 3.00
C LEU A 11 -10.81 -2.51 3.22
N LEU A 12 -11.78 -3.05 2.49
CA LEU A 12 -12.13 -4.47 2.54
C LEU A 12 -10.96 -5.34 2.11
N LYS A 13 -10.17 -4.91 1.12
CA LYS A 13 -8.95 -5.61 0.73
C LYS A 13 -7.94 -5.66 1.88
N ILE A 14 -7.68 -4.55 2.56
CA ILE A 14 -6.81 -4.50 3.74
C ILE A 14 -7.34 -5.39 4.86
N LEU A 15 -8.63 -5.30 5.18
CA LEU A 15 -9.24 -6.13 6.24
C LEU A 15 -9.19 -7.62 5.88
N SER A 16 -9.35 -7.98 4.60
CA SER A 16 -9.22 -9.37 4.16
C SER A 16 -7.82 -9.94 4.42
N THR A 17 -6.78 -9.12 4.30
CA THR A 17 -5.41 -9.59 4.56
C THR A 17 -5.17 -9.91 6.04
N TRP A 18 -5.95 -9.34 6.97
CA TRP A 18 -5.82 -9.65 8.40
C TRP A 18 -6.24 -11.08 8.73
N ILE A 19 -7.08 -11.68 7.89
CA ILE A 19 -7.49 -13.09 8.00
C ILE A 19 -6.60 -13.97 7.12
N ILE A 20 -6.35 -13.55 5.87
CA ILE A 20 -5.58 -14.33 4.89
C ILE A 20 -4.12 -14.50 5.35
N CYS A 21 -3.49 -13.46 5.89
CA CYS A 21 -2.09 -13.48 6.31
C CYS A 21 -1.78 -14.57 7.36
N PRO A 22 -2.43 -14.61 8.54
CA PRO A 22 -2.16 -15.64 9.54
C PRO A 22 -2.51 -17.04 9.02
N LEU A 23 -3.58 -17.19 8.24
CA LEU A 23 -3.98 -18.48 7.67
C LEU A 23 -2.95 -19.01 6.66
N LEU A 24 -2.52 -18.15 5.73
CA LEU A 24 -1.50 -18.51 4.73
C LEU A 24 -0.19 -18.87 5.42
N SER A 25 0.21 -18.11 6.44
CA SER A 25 1.40 -18.39 7.24
C SER A 25 1.28 -19.72 7.99
N ALA A 26 0.11 -20.07 8.50
CA ALA A 26 -0.14 -21.37 9.14
C ALA A 26 0.04 -22.52 8.14
N VAL A 27 -0.52 -22.40 6.93
CA VAL A 27 -0.41 -23.41 5.87
C VAL A 27 1.03 -23.58 5.40
N ILE A 28 1.73 -22.48 5.12
CA ILE A 28 3.14 -22.53 4.71
C ILE A 28 4.00 -23.14 5.82
N ALA A 29 3.76 -22.77 7.08
CA ALA A 29 4.50 -23.32 8.21
C ALA A 29 4.24 -24.82 8.38
N ALA A 30 2.99 -25.26 8.24
CA ALA A 30 2.64 -26.68 8.30
C ALA A 30 3.35 -27.49 7.21
N LEU A 31 3.35 -26.98 5.97
CA LEU A 31 4.02 -27.60 4.83
C LEU A 31 5.55 -27.66 5.05
N LEU A 32 6.17 -26.54 5.39
CA LEU A 32 7.61 -26.46 5.63
C LEU A 32 8.04 -27.34 6.80
N PHE A 33 7.26 -27.39 7.88
CA PHE A 33 7.56 -28.23 9.03
C PHE A 33 7.51 -29.71 8.68
N THR A 34 6.53 -30.12 7.88
CA THR A 34 6.40 -31.51 7.41
C THR A 34 7.59 -31.89 6.53
N LEU A 35 7.93 -31.05 5.55
CA LEU A 35 9.08 -31.28 4.66
C LEU A 35 10.40 -31.32 5.43
N ALA A 36 10.60 -30.37 6.35
CA ALA A 36 11.81 -30.32 7.16
C ALA A 36 11.96 -31.56 8.05
N LYS A 37 10.85 -32.06 8.64
CA LYS A 37 10.86 -33.28 9.44
C LYS A 37 11.22 -34.52 8.60
N ILE A 38 10.70 -34.62 7.38
CA ILE A 38 11.03 -35.71 6.45
C ILE A 38 12.51 -35.66 6.07
N PHE A 39 13.01 -34.46 5.73
CA PHE A 39 14.41 -34.23 5.36
C PHE A 39 15.36 -34.60 6.50
N VAL A 40 15.10 -34.11 7.71
CA VAL A 40 15.92 -34.39 8.91
C VAL A 40 15.97 -35.90 9.19
N ARG A 41 14.84 -36.61 9.05
CA ARG A 41 14.80 -38.07 9.25
C ARG A 41 15.61 -38.85 8.21
N LYS A 42 15.68 -38.37 6.96
CA LYS A 42 16.38 -39.07 5.87
C LYS A 42 17.90 -38.97 5.92
N ILE A 43 18.44 -37.85 6.41
CA ILE A 43 19.89 -37.57 6.29
C ILE A 43 20.70 -38.23 7.40
N GLY A 44 20.07 -38.66 8.49
CA GLY A 44 20.76 -39.41 9.54
C GLY A 44 21.92 -38.64 10.18
N VAL A 45 21.87 -37.31 10.20
CA VAL A 45 22.91 -36.45 10.79
C VAL A 45 22.91 -36.59 12.30
N GLY A 46 24.09 -36.70 12.92
CA GLY A 46 24.23 -36.67 14.37
C GLY A 46 23.71 -35.37 15.01
N LEU A 47 23.17 -35.48 16.23
CA LEU A 47 22.44 -34.41 16.92
C LEU A 47 23.20 -33.06 16.99
N ILE A 48 24.51 -33.10 17.25
CA ILE A 48 25.37 -31.91 17.39
C ILE A 48 25.51 -31.16 16.06
N ARG A 49 25.72 -31.87 14.95
CA ARG A 49 25.80 -31.25 13.62
C ARG A 49 24.45 -30.69 13.19
N MET A 50 23.36 -31.38 13.50
CA MET A 50 22.00 -30.89 13.26
C MET A 50 21.71 -29.59 14.03
N ASP A 51 22.11 -29.50 15.31
CA ASP A 51 22.01 -28.25 16.08
C ASP A 51 22.79 -27.11 15.40
N GLY A 52 24.03 -27.37 14.97
CA GLY A 52 24.83 -26.39 14.22
C GLY A 52 24.17 -25.91 12.93
N TYR A 53 23.64 -26.83 12.11
CA TYR A 53 22.95 -26.49 10.86
C TYR A 53 21.65 -25.71 11.11
N THR A 54 20.86 -26.10 12.11
CA THR A 54 19.62 -25.38 12.43
C THR A 54 19.87 -23.97 12.95
N ARG A 55 20.96 -23.74 13.72
CA ARG A 55 21.38 -22.39 14.13
C ARG A 55 21.80 -21.52 12.94
N LEU A 56 22.59 -22.07 12.02
CA LEU A 56 22.96 -21.34 10.80
C LEU A 56 21.72 -21.02 9.97
N ALA A 57 20.82 -21.99 9.81
CA ALA A 57 19.56 -21.81 9.09
C ALA A 57 18.68 -20.73 9.75
N LEU A 58 18.65 -20.66 11.09
CA LEU A 58 17.96 -19.62 11.86
C LEU A 58 18.53 -18.22 11.60
N ILE A 59 19.86 -18.08 11.51
CA ILE A 59 20.49 -16.80 11.16
C ILE A 59 20.10 -16.37 9.75
N LEU A 60 20.16 -17.28 8.77
CA LEU A 60 19.76 -17.00 7.39
C LEU A 60 18.27 -16.67 7.28
N ALA A 61 17.41 -17.41 7.99
CA ALA A 61 15.98 -17.13 8.07
C ALA A 61 15.70 -15.77 8.71
N GLY A 62 16.44 -15.42 9.77
CA GLY A 62 16.35 -14.12 10.43
C GLY A 62 16.76 -12.98 9.50
N ALA A 63 17.81 -13.15 8.70
CA ALA A 63 18.23 -12.17 7.71
C ALA A 63 17.15 -11.96 6.63
N PHE A 64 16.59 -13.06 6.11
CA PHE A 64 15.49 -12.99 5.14
C PHE A 64 14.22 -12.37 5.75
N GLY A 65 13.92 -12.69 7.01
CA GLY A 65 12.80 -12.12 7.76
C GLY A 65 12.96 -10.64 8.03
N ALA A 66 14.17 -10.18 8.37
CA ALA A 66 14.47 -8.77 8.54
C ALA A 66 14.30 -7.99 7.23
N TYR A 67 14.79 -8.53 6.12
CA TYR A 67 14.58 -7.94 4.78
C TYR A 67 13.09 -7.83 4.44
N SER A 68 12.35 -8.93 4.59
CA SER A 68 10.92 -9.00 4.26
C SER A 68 10.08 -8.09 5.16
N LEU A 69 10.44 -7.98 6.44
CA LEU A 69 9.81 -7.06 7.39
C LEU A 69 10.06 -5.60 7.00
N GLY A 70 11.29 -5.26 6.61
CA GLY A 70 11.63 -3.93 6.11
C GLY A 70 10.83 -3.56 4.88
N ALA A 71 10.82 -4.42 3.86
CA ALA A 71 10.09 -4.20 2.61
C ALA A 71 8.57 -4.00 2.83
N ASN A 72 7.96 -4.78 3.73
CA ASN A 72 6.54 -4.69 4.03
C ASN A 72 6.18 -3.43 4.87
N ASN A 73 7.06 -2.99 5.77
CA ASN A 73 6.76 -1.92 6.72
C ASN A 73 7.19 -0.54 6.24
N ILE A 74 8.15 -0.43 5.31
CA ILE A 74 8.73 0.86 4.94
C ILE A 74 7.69 1.82 4.37
N ALA A 75 6.69 1.31 3.63
CA ALA A 75 5.60 2.12 3.10
C ALA A 75 4.72 2.72 4.21
N ASN A 76 4.55 2.02 5.34
CA ASN A 76 3.76 2.53 6.47
C ASN A 76 4.46 3.68 7.18
N VAL A 77 5.79 3.68 7.20
CA VAL A 77 6.58 4.72 7.89
C VAL A 77 6.86 5.90 6.96
N MET A 78 7.29 5.63 5.72
CA MET A 78 7.76 6.65 4.78
C MET A 78 6.68 7.12 3.79
N GLY A 79 5.63 6.33 3.56
CA GLY A 79 4.65 6.59 2.49
C GLY A 79 3.97 7.95 2.60
N VAL A 80 3.64 8.40 3.82
CA VAL A 80 3.04 9.71 4.07
C VAL A 80 4.00 10.88 3.77
N PHE A 81 5.31 10.63 3.80
CA PHE A 81 6.34 11.65 3.59
C PHE A 81 6.82 11.74 2.14
N VAL A 82 6.56 10.74 1.29
CA VAL A 82 7.04 10.69 -0.11
C VAL A 82 6.66 11.96 -0.87
N HIS A 83 5.48 12.50 -0.61
CA HIS A 83 4.96 13.66 -1.33
C HIS A 83 5.46 15.01 -0.79
N VAL A 84 5.99 15.04 0.42
CA VAL A 84 6.43 16.25 1.13
C VAL A 84 7.92 16.20 1.47
N ALA A 85 8.65 15.24 0.88
CA ALA A 85 10.06 15.03 1.15
C ALA A 85 10.85 16.30 0.79
N PRO A 86 11.48 16.98 1.76
CA PRO A 86 12.10 18.28 1.55
C PRO A 86 13.53 18.17 1.00
N PHE A 87 13.98 16.98 0.61
CA PHE A 87 15.37 16.73 0.29
C PHE A 87 15.66 17.06 -1.17
N PRO A 88 16.66 17.93 -1.46
CA PRO A 88 17.18 18.05 -2.80
C PRO A 88 17.91 16.76 -3.20
N ASP A 89 17.96 16.48 -4.50
CA ASP A 89 18.71 15.33 -5.00
C ASP A 89 20.21 15.49 -4.75
N LEU A 90 20.84 14.44 -4.22
CA LEU A 90 22.28 14.40 -3.99
C LEU A 90 22.97 13.85 -5.23
N GLN A 91 23.90 14.61 -5.81
CA GLN A 91 24.74 14.16 -6.92
C GLN A 91 26.14 13.84 -6.39
N PHE A 92 26.65 12.67 -6.72
CA PHE A 92 28.01 12.24 -6.43
C PHE A 92 28.72 11.99 -7.77
N GLY A 93 29.46 12.99 -8.24
CA GLY A 93 30.03 12.97 -9.59
C GLY A 93 28.98 13.06 -10.69
N GLU A 94 29.36 12.76 -11.92
CA GLU A 94 28.49 12.90 -13.10
C GLU A 94 27.49 11.72 -13.25
N ASP A 95 27.81 10.54 -12.71
CA ASP A 95 27.06 9.31 -13.00
C ASP A 95 26.17 8.80 -11.86
N PHE A 96 26.32 9.29 -10.62
CA PHE A 96 25.56 8.80 -9.47
C PHE A 96 24.71 9.90 -8.85
N SER A 97 23.39 9.77 -8.93
CA SER A 97 22.46 10.65 -8.23
C SER A 97 21.52 9.86 -7.33
N VAL A 98 21.33 10.36 -6.10
CA VAL A 98 20.41 9.80 -5.11
C VAL A 98 19.22 10.73 -4.99
N SER A 99 18.07 10.22 -5.43
CA SER A 99 16.80 10.95 -5.40
C SER A 99 16.35 11.28 -3.97
N SER A 100 15.56 12.34 -3.82
CA SER A 100 14.85 12.68 -2.59
C SER A 100 14.10 11.49 -1.97
N ALA A 101 13.42 10.68 -2.80
CA ALA A 101 12.72 9.49 -2.37
C ALA A 101 13.67 8.42 -1.81
N GLN A 102 14.80 8.15 -2.49
CA GLN A 102 15.80 7.20 -1.99
C GLN A 102 16.41 7.64 -0.66
N GLN A 103 16.68 8.94 -0.50
CA GLN A 103 17.15 9.49 0.77
C GLN A 103 16.12 9.30 1.88
N LEU A 104 14.84 9.59 1.60
CA LEU A 104 13.75 9.38 2.55
C LEU A 104 13.67 7.91 2.98
N PHE A 105 13.70 6.97 2.03
CA PHE A 105 13.67 5.53 2.32
C PHE A 105 14.91 5.05 3.09
N LEU A 106 16.09 5.64 2.84
CA LEU A 106 17.32 5.36 3.58
C LEU A 106 17.20 5.81 5.04
N VAL A 107 16.74 7.04 5.28
CA VAL A 107 16.48 7.58 6.63
C VAL A 107 15.45 6.72 7.35
N GLY A 108 14.39 6.30 6.65
CA GLY A 108 13.40 5.38 7.20
C GLY A 108 13.98 4.02 7.58
N GLY A 109 14.84 3.45 6.73
CA GLY A 109 15.55 2.20 7.03
C GLY A 109 16.45 2.31 8.26
N LEU A 110 17.20 3.41 8.39
CA LEU A 110 18.04 3.69 9.56
C LEU A 110 17.20 3.86 10.83
N ALA A 111 16.07 4.59 10.75
CA ALA A 111 15.16 4.77 11.87
C ALA A 111 14.57 3.44 12.35
N ILE A 112 14.16 2.56 11.42
CA ILE A 112 13.70 1.21 11.75
C ILE A 112 14.81 0.42 12.45
N ALA A 113 16.05 0.45 11.91
CA ALA A 113 17.17 -0.25 12.52
C ALA A 113 17.44 0.23 13.97
N VAL A 114 17.48 1.54 14.18
CA VAL A 114 17.65 2.13 15.53
C VAL A 114 16.51 1.71 16.46
N GLY A 115 15.26 1.73 16.00
CA GLY A 115 14.10 1.27 16.77
C GLY A 115 14.18 -0.21 17.15
N VAL A 116 14.69 -1.06 16.26
CA VAL A 116 14.94 -2.48 16.54
C VAL A 116 15.98 -2.64 17.64
N PHE A 117 17.11 -1.95 17.56
CA PHE A 117 18.17 -2.03 18.57
C PHE A 117 17.76 -1.50 19.95
N THR A 118 16.90 -0.49 20.00
CA THR A 118 16.57 0.23 21.25
C THR A 118 15.33 -0.31 21.97
N TYR A 119 14.23 -0.57 21.25
CA TYR A 119 12.92 -0.85 21.88
C TYR A 119 12.40 -2.28 21.65
N SER A 120 12.92 -3.02 20.67
CA SER A 120 12.29 -4.28 20.25
C SER A 120 12.57 -5.48 21.17
N LYS A 121 13.52 -5.36 22.11
CA LYS A 121 13.93 -6.48 23.00
C LYS A 121 12.75 -7.12 23.73
N ARG A 122 11.86 -6.33 24.34
CA ARG A 122 10.74 -6.88 25.14
C ARG A 122 9.78 -7.68 24.27
N VAL A 123 9.42 -7.15 23.10
CA VAL A 123 8.51 -7.81 22.16
C VAL A 123 9.14 -9.08 21.59
N MET A 124 10.41 -9.04 21.19
CA MET A 124 11.12 -10.23 20.68
C MET A 124 11.16 -11.37 21.70
N MET A 125 11.32 -11.07 23.00
CA MET A 125 11.34 -12.11 24.04
C MET A 125 9.95 -12.72 24.32
N THR A 126 8.87 -12.00 24.00
CA THR A 126 7.48 -12.48 24.16
C THR A 126 6.94 -13.23 22.94
N VAL A 127 7.42 -12.91 21.73
CA VAL A 127 6.92 -13.48 20.47
C VAL A 127 7.47 -14.90 20.29
N GLY A 128 6.66 -15.90 20.64
CA GLY A 128 6.94 -17.33 20.43
C GLY A 128 6.89 -18.12 21.74
N SER A 129 7.65 -17.69 22.75
CA SER A 129 7.76 -18.35 24.06
C SER A 129 6.42 -18.45 24.81
N GLU A 130 5.54 -17.46 24.60
CA GLU A 130 4.25 -17.39 25.30
C GLU A 130 3.12 -18.17 24.62
N LEU A 131 3.31 -18.57 23.35
CA LEU A 131 2.27 -19.23 22.54
C LEU A 131 2.40 -20.76 22.59
N MET A 132 3.63 -21.24 22.47
CA MET A 132 4.00 -22.66 22.44
C MET A 132 5.51 -22.79 22.64
N THR A 133 5.96 -23.88 23.25
CA THR A 133 7.39 -24.24 23.29
C THR A 133 7.89 -24.64 21.90
N LEU A 134 8.76 -23.82 21.30
CA LEU A 134 9.29 -24.07 19.97
C LEU A 134 10.65 -24.77 20.02
N THR A 135 10.76 -25.92 19.34
CA THR A 135 12.07 -26.51 19.02
C THR A 135 12.84 -25.63 18.02
N PRO A 136 14.18 -25.72 17.92
CA PRO A 136 14.95 -24.93 16.94
C PRO A 136 14.46 -25.07 15.50
N LEU A 137 14.05 -26.29 15.12
CA LEU A 137 13.45 -26.56 13.81
C LEU A 137 12.10 -25.85 13.64
N ALA A 138 11.23 -25.91 14.66
CA ALA A 138 9.94 -25.22 14.63
C ALA A 138 10.11 -23.69 14.59
N ALA A 139 11.07 -23.15 15.35
CA ALA A 139 11.41 -21.73 15.32
C ALA A 139 11.90 -21.31 13.93
N TRP A 140 12.78 -22.10 13.31
CA TRP A 140 13.24 -21.83 11.95
C TRP A 140 12.08 -21.81 10.96
N VAL A 141 11.19 -22.79 11.01
CA VAL A 141 10.01 -22.85 10.14
C VAL A 141 9.08 -21.67 10.38
N ALA A 142 8.86 -21.28 11.64
CA ALA A 142 8.01 -20.13 11.96
C ALA A 142 8.58 -18.83 11.38
N VAL A 143 9.89 -18.61 11.52
CA VAL A 143 10.60 -17.46 10.94
C VAL A 143 10.50 -17.48 9.42
N MET A 144 10.81 -18.61 8.79
CA MET A 144 10.74 -18.75 7.33
C MET A 144 9.33 -18.53 6.78
N SER A 145 8.32 -19.14 7.41
CA SER A 145 6.93 -19.03 6.96
C SER A 145 6.44 -17.60 6.99
N HIS A 146 6.61 -16.90 8.12
CA HIS A 146 6.21 -15.50 8.20
C HIS A 146 6.98 -14.67 7.17
N SER A 147 8.29 -14.89 7.03
CA SER A 147 9.14 -14.13 6.09
C SER A 147 8.67 -14.29 4.64
N ILE A 148 8.34 -15.52 4.24
CA ILE A 148 7.77 -15.81 2.91
C ILE A 148 6.47 -15.04 2.74
N VAL A 149 5.55 -15.09 3.71
CA VAL A 149 4.27 -14.37 3.62
C VAL A 149 4.48 -12.86 3.48
N LEU A 150 5.33 -12.22 4.29
CA LEU A 150 5.60 -10.79 4.13
C LEU A 150 6.19 -10.47 2.76
N PHE A 151 7.14 -11.29 2.30
CA PHE A 151 7.75 -11.11 0.98
C PHE A 151 6.72 -11.24 -0.16
N LEU A 152 5.80 -12.20 -0.07
CA LEU A 152 4.73 -12.40 -1.04
C LEU A 152 3.83 -11.17 -1.19
N PHE A 153 3.47 -10.52 -0.07
CA PHE A 153 2.63 -9.32 -0.06
C PHE A 153 3.38 -8.02 -0.40
N ALA A 154 4.71 -7.98 -0.24
CA ALA A 154 5.53 -6.81 -0.53
C ALA A 154 6.16 -6.80 -1.93
N SER A 155 6.27 -7.95 -2.61
CA SER A 155 7.05 -8.10 -3.84
C SER A 155 6.28 -7.71 -5.11
N GLU A 156 6.53 -6.49 -5.62
CA GLU A 156 5.96 -6.02 -6.88
C GLU A 156 6.36 -6.89 -8.08
N ARG A 157 7.62 -7.36 -8.08
CA ARG A 157 8.15 -8.21 -9.17
C ARG A 157 7.48 -9.58 -9.21
N LEU A 158 7.12 -10.13 -8.05
CA LEU A 158 6.42 -11.41 -8.01
C LEU A 158 4.97 -11.27 -8.47
N GLU A 159 4.29 -10.20 -8.05
CA GLU A 159 2.94 -9.88 -8.52
C GLU A 159 2.89 -9.74 -10.04
N GLN A 160 3.89 -9.07 -10.63
CA GLN A 160 4.08 -8.98 -12.08
C GLN A 160 4.24 -10.33 -12.76
N LEU A 161 5.12 -11.17 -12.21
CA LEU A 161 5.40 -12.47 -12.79
C LEU A 161 4.12 -13.32 -12.81
N LEU A 162 3.38 -13.34 -11.70
CA LEU A 162 2.09 -14.04 -11.61
C LEU A 162 1.06 -13.47 -12.59
N ALA A 163 0.96 -12.15 -12.70
CA ALA A 163 0.08 -11.48 -13.65
C ALA A 163 0.41 -11.85 -15.10
N ASN A 164 1.68 -11.87 -15.48
CA ASN A 164 2.14 -12.22 -16.83
C ASN A 164 1.87 -13.69 -17.16
N MET A 165 1.88 -14.57 -16.16
CA MET A 165 1.53 -15.98 -16.29
C MET A 165 0.01 -16.23 -16.20
N SER A 166 -0.82 -15.19 -16.09
CA SER A 166 -2.28 -15.30 -15.87
C SER A 166 -2.66 -16.11 -14.63
N LEU A 167 -1.80 -16.09 -13.60
CA LEU A 167 -2.03 -16.76 -12.32
C LEU A 167 -2.67 -15.79 -11.29
N PRO A 168 -3.33 -16.31 -10.24
CA PRO A 168 -3.86 -15.49 -9.16
C PRO A 168 -2.76 -14.64 -8.50
N THR A 169 -2.94 -13.32 -8.47
CA THR A 169 -1.97 -12.38 -7.91
C THR A 169 -2.24 -12.07 -6.45
N ILE A 170 -1.17 -11.86 -5.68
CA ILE A 170 -1.25 -11.44 -4.28
C ILE A 170 -1.31 -9.90 -4.25
N PRO A 171 -2.25 -9.31 -3.50
CA PRO A 171 -2.35 -7.86 -3.45
C PRO A 171 -1.16 -7.25 -2.71
N LEU A 172 -0.60 -6.19 -3.30
CA LEU A 172 0.47 -5.38 -2.71
C LEU A 172 -0.07 -4.50 -1.58
N VAL A 173 -0.33 -5.13 -0.43
CA VAL A 173 -0.91 -4.50 0.74
C VAL A 173 -0.04 -4.83 1.95
N PRO A 174 0.33 -3.85 2.78
CA PRO A 174 1.11 -4.13 3.98
C PRO A 174 0.35 -5.08 4.90
N VAL A 175 0.99 -6.18 5.28
CA VAL A 175 0.41 -7.19 6.18
C VAL A 175 1.07 -7.17 7.56
N SER A 176 0.38 -7.66 8.57
CA SER A 176 0.92 -7.69 9.93
C SER A 176 1.90 -8.85 10.14
N SER A 177 3.14 -8.52 10.49
CA SER A 177 4.16 -9.51 10.87
C SER A 177 3.76 -10.33 12.10
N SER A 178 3.15 -9.70 13.10
CA SER A 178 2.72 -10.39 14.32
C SER A 178 1.63 -11.43 14.04
N GLN A 179 0.69 -11.11 13.13
CA GLN A 179 -0.32 -12.07 12.67
C GLN A 179 0.32 -13.23 11.90
N ALA A 180 1.27 -12.94 11.00
CA ALA A 180 1.98 -13.98 10.25
C ALA A 180 2.72 -14.95 11.19
N VAL A 181 3.46 -14.45 12.19
CA VAL A 181 4.17 -15.30 13.15
C VAL A 181 3.20 -16.13 14.01
N VAL A 182 2.14 -15.52 14.54
CA VAL A 182 1.11 -16.25 15.31
C VAL A 182 0.48 -17.35 14.46
N GLY A 183 0.15 -17.05 13.20
CA GLY A 183 -0.36 -18.03 12.24
C GLY A 183 0.60 -19.20 12.04
N ALA A 184 1.90 -18.92 11.82
CA ALA A 184 2.91 -19.95 11.66
C ALA A 184 3.02 -20.87 12.89
N VAL A 185 3.02 -20.29 14.09
CA VAL A 185 3.06 -21.05 15.35
C VAL A 185 1.82 -21.93 15.51
N ILE A 186 0.64 -21.42 15.21
CA ILE A 186 -0.62 -22.20 15.23
C ILE A 186 -0.54 -23.36 14.23
N GLY A 187 -0.10 -23.11 12.99
CA GLY A 187 0.03 -24.15 11.96
C GLY A 187 0.97 -25.29 12.38
N ILE A 188 2.11 -24.94 12.97
CA ILE A 188 3.05 -25.90 13.55
C ILE A 188 2.44 -26.66 14.74
N GLY A 189 1.78 -25.94 15.65
CA GLY A 189 1.17 -26.53 16.84
C GLY A 189 0.03 -27.50 16.51
N MET A 190 -0.78 -27.19 15.51
CA MET A 190 -1.84 -28.08 15.02
C MET A 190 -1.26 -29.39 14.47
N LEU A 191 -0.17 -29.35 13.72
CA LEU A 191 0.53 -30.56 13.25
C LEU A 191 1.14 -31.40 14.39
N GLN A 192 1.44 -30.78 15.52
CA GLN A 192 1.96 -31.45 16.71
C GLN A 192 0.86 -31.93 17.67
N GLY A 193 -0.41 -31.87 17.26
CA GLY A 193 -1.55 -32.36 18.05
C GLY A 193 -2.20 -31.31 18.94
N GLY A 194 -1.82 -30.03 18.84
CA GLY A 194 -2.53 -28.87 19.39
C GLY A 194 -2.50 -28.69 20.91
N ARG A 195 -1.98 -29.66 21.68
CA ARG A 195 -2.02 -29.64 23.16
C ARG A 195 -1.13 -28.57 23.79
N GLU A 196 -0.04 -28.18 23.14
CA GLU A 196 0.91 -27.19 23.65
C GLU A 196 0.49 -25.73 23.35
N ILE A 197 -0.61 -25.54 22.60
CA ILE A 197 -1.07 -24.22 22.18
C ILE A 197 -1.78 -23.51 23.34
N GLN A 198 -1.29 -22.33 23.70
CA GLN A 198 -1.86 -21.46 24.74
C GLN A 198 -3.02 -20.60 24.19
N TRP A 199 -4.20 -21.20 24.01
CA TRP A 199 -5.39 -20.51 23.47
C TRP A 199 -5.79 -19.20 24.18
N PRO A 200 -5.75 -19.09 25.53
CA PRO A 200 -6.09 -17.83 26.20
C PRO A 200 -5.17 -16.67 25.79
N ARG A 201 -3.88 -16.95 25.58
CA ARG A 201 -2.90 -15.94 25.12
C ARG A 201 -3.19 -15.50 23.68
N ILE A 202 -3.47 -16.46 22.79
CA ILE A 202 -3.85 -16.18 21.41
C ILE A 202 -5.08 -15.27 21.36
N TYR A 203 -6.10 -15.58 22.17
CA TYR A 203 -7.30 -14.77 22.24
C TYR A 203 -7.04 -13.33 22.71
N GLY A 204 -6.16 -13.15 23.69
CA GLY A 204 -5.71 -11.82 24.13
C GLY A 204 -5.03 -11.03 23.01
N ILE A 205 -4.19 -11.68 22.20
CA ILE A 205 -3.53 -11.06 21.05
C ILE A 205 -4.54 -10.66 19.98
N VAL A 206 -5.48 -11.55 19.63
CA VAL A 206 -6.53 -11.28 18.62
C VAL A 206 -7.41 -10.10 19.04
N ARG A 207 -7.78 -10.01 20.34
CA ARG A 207 -8.48 -8.83 20.88
C ARG A 207 -7.65 -7.56 20.70
N GLY A 208 -6.34 -7.62 20.97
CA GLY A 208 -5.43 -6.51 20.75
C GLY A 208 -5.42 -6.02 19.30
N TRP A 209 -5.46 -6.92 18.32
CA TRP A 209 -5.53 -6.56 16.90
C TRP A 209 -6.81 -5.83 16.51
N ALA A 210 -7.94 -6.12 17.16
CA ALA A 210 -9.21 -5.42 16.92
C ALA A 210 -9.24 -4.03 17.59
N ILE A 211 -8.70 -3.92 18.81
CA ILE A 211 -8.73 -2.69 19.61
C ILE A 211 -7.73 -1.64 19.11
N THR A 212 -6.54 -2.07 18.66
CA THR A 212 -5.45 -1.16 18.28
C THR A 212 -5.86 -0.14 17.20
N PRO A 213 -6.49 -0.53 16.07
CA PRO A 213 -6.94 0.41 15.05
C PRO A 213 -7.99 1.41 15.57
N MET A 214 -8.87 0.99 16.47
CA MET A 214 -9.88 1.89 17.07
C MET A 214 -9.22 2.98 17.91
N ILE A 215 -8.25 2.60 18.75
CA ILE A 215 -7.47 3.56 19.54
C ILE A 215 -6.67 4.49 18.62
N SER A 216 -6.03 3.96 17.57
CA SER A 216 -5.30 4.76 16.59
C SER A 216 -6.20 5.77 15.87
N CYS A 217 -7.42 5.37 15.49
CA CYS A 217 -8.40 6.24 14.86
C CYS A 217 -8.81 7.38 15.80
N LEU A 218 -9.11 7.05 17.07
CA LEU A 218 -9.47 8.04 18.09
C LEU A 218 -8.34 9.04 18.34
N LEU A 219 -7.10 8.55 18.51
CA LEU A 219 -5.93 9.40 18.72
C LEU A 219 -5.65 10.30 17.51
N CYS A 220 -5.81 9.76 16.29
CA CYS A 220 -5.69 10.55 15.06
C CYS A 220 -6.73 11.68 15.02
N PHE A 221 -8.00 11.37 15.30
CA PHE A 221 -9.06 12.37 15.34
C PHE A 221 -8.79 13.48 16.37
N ILE A 222 -8.40 13.10 17.58
CA ILE A 222 -8.04 14.07 18.65
C ILE A 222 -6.84 14.91 18.22
N GLY A 223 -5.81 14.31 17.62
CA GLY A 223 -4.62 15.00 17.15
C GLY A 223 -4.92 16.02 16.05
N LEU A 224 -5.72 15.64 15.05
CA LEU A 224 -6.16 16.54 13.98
C LEU A 224 -7.02 17.70 14.52
N TYR A 225 -7.93 17.39 15.44
CA TYR A 225 -8.73 18.42 16.11
C TYR A 225 -7.85 19.41 16.89
N PHE A 226 -6.84 18.92 17.61
CA PHE A 226 -5.89 19.76 18.34
C PHE A 226 -5.07 20.65 17.39
N LEU A 227 -4.55 20.11 16.29
CA LEU A 227 -3.81 20.87 15.28
C LEU A 227 -4.66 21.99 14.66
N GLN A 228 -5.92 21.69 14.33
CA GLN A 228 -6.82 22.69 13.76
C GLN A 228 -7.18 23.79 14.77
N ASN A 229 -7.53 23.43 16.01
CA ASN A 229 -8.06 24.41 16.96
C ASN A 229 -6.99 25.18 17.72
N VAL A 230 -5.84 24.57 18.00
CA VAL A 230 -4.77 25.19 18.80
C VAL A 230 -3.70 25.84 17.93
N PHE A 231 -3.30 25.18 16.84
CA PHE A 231 -2.26 25.69 15.93
C PHE A 231 -2.83 26.34 14.67
N GLN A 232 -4.16 26.39 14.52
CA GLN A 232 -4.84 26.97 13.35
C GLN A 232 -4.33 26.38 12.03
N GLN A 233 -3.90 25.12 12.05
CA GLN A 233 -3.44 24.43 10.85
C GLN A 233 -4.63 24.06 9.97
N GLU A 234 -4.50 24.26 8.66
CA GLU A 234 -5.48 23.78 7.69
C GLU A 234 -5.39 22.26 7.59
N VAL A 235 -6.31 21.57 8.27
CA VAL A 235 -6.42 20.10 8.22
C VAL A 235 -7.41 19.63 7.15
N GLN A 236 -8.32 20.51 6.73
CA GLN A 236 -9.30 20.26 5.69
C GLN A 236 -9.15 21.33 4.62
N ARG A 237 -9.03 20.90 3.35
CA ARG A 237 -9.11 21.80 2.20
C ARG A 237 -10.54 21.82 1.69
N GLU A 238 -11.09 23.02 1.47
CA GLU A 238 -12.37 23.16 0.79
C GLU A 238 -12.26 22.56 -0.61
N SER A 239 -13.15 21.60 -0.90
CA SER A 239 -13.21 20.93 -2.19
C SER A 239 -14.53 21.27 -2.83
N HIS A 240 -14.48 21.80 -4.05
CA HIS A 240 -15.67 22.11 -4.83
C HIS A 240 -15.86 21.04 -5.89
N TYR A 241 -17.05 20.49 -5.97
CA TYR A 241 -17.41 19.51 -6.98
C TYR A 241 -18.49 20.08 -7.89
N LEU A 242 -18.32 19.92 -9.20
CA LEU A 242 -19.25 20.43 -10.21
C LEU A 242 -19.66 19.31 -11.17
N LEU A 243 -20.97 19.03 -11.24
CA LEU A 243 -21.54 18.10 -12.21
C LEU A 243 -21.88 18.82 -13.53
N SER A 244 -20.85 19.22 -14.27
CA SER A 244 -21.06 19.80 -15.61
C SER A 244 -21.41 18.74 -16.66
N THR A 245 -21.96 19.15 -17.80
CA THR A 245 -22.24 18.26 -18.95
C THR A 245 -21.02 17.43 -19.37
N ARG A 246 -19.82 18.03 -19.37
CA ARG A 246 -18.56 17.33 -19.70
C ARG A 246 -18.20 16.24 -18.69
N VAL A 247 -18.54 16.44 -17.42
CA VAL A 247 -18.34 15.42 -16.37
C VAL A 247 -19.30 14.26 -16.56
N LEU A 248 -20.56 14.54 -16.94
CA LEU A 248 -21.53 13.49 -17.28
C LEU A 248 -21.11 12.71 -18.55
N GLU A 249 -20.55 13.36 -19.56
CA GLU A 249 -19.96 12.67 -20.72
C GLU A 249 -18.80 11.76 -20.31
N LYS A 250 -17.94 12.24 -19.40
CA LYS A 250 -16.83 11.44 -18.84
C LYS A 250 -17.34 10.24 -18.04
N PHE A 251 -18.41 10.41 -17.25
CA PHE A 251 -19.08 9.31 -16.55
C PHE A 251 -19.57 8.24 -17.50
N GLN A 252 -20.23 8.65 -18.59
CA GLN A 252 -20.74 7.73 -19.60
C GLN A 252 -19.62 6.94 -20.27
N LYS A 253 -18.50 7.60 -20.62
CA LYS A 253 -17.30 6.94 -21.19
C LYS A 253 -16.69 5.89 -20.24
N GLU A 254 -16.81 6.12 -18.94
CA GLU A 254 -16.28 5.25 -17.88
C GLU A 254 -17.29 4.20 -17.37
N GLY A 255 -18.44 4.07 -18.04
CA GLY A 255 -19.45 3.05 -17.77
C GLY A 255 -20.35 3.36 -16.57
N ILE A 256 -20.53 4.64 -16.22
CA ILE A 256 -21.53 5.09 -15.24
C ILE A 256 -22.79 5.50 -16.00
N GLU A 257 -23.96 5.02 -15.55
CA GLU A 257 -25.25 5.38 -16.13
C GLU A 257 -25.55 6.86 -15.87
N THR A 258 -25.84 7.64 -16.91
CA THR A 258 -26.01 9.10 -16.82
C THR A 258 -27.37 9.61 -17.26
N THR A 259 -28.21 8.75 -17.83
CA THR A 259 -29.50 9.16 -18.44
C THR A 259 -30.41 9.91 -17.46
N SER A 260 -30.40 9.49 -16.20
CA SER A 260 -31.19 10.09 -15.11
C SER A 260 -30.46 11.20 -14.36
N LEU A 261 -29.16 11.40 -14.60
CA LEU A 261 -28.31 12.39 -13.90
C LEU A 261 -28.40 13.80 -14.51
N ASN A 262 -29.07 13.98 -15.64
CA ASN A 262 -29.27 15.29 -16.27
C ASN A 262 -29.97 16.29 -15.33
N GLN A 263 -30.74 15.82 -14.34
CA GLN A 263 -31.38 16.65 -13.32
C GLN A 263 -30.39 17.32 -12.36
N LEU A 264 -29.19 16.72 -12.22
CA LEU A 264 -28.09 17.25 -11.41
C LEU A 264 -27.08 18.03 -12.25
N SER A 265 -27.36 18.30 -13.53
CA SER A 265 -26.44 19.06 -14.37
C SER A 265 -26.26 20.48 -13.82
N ASP A 266 -25.02 20.94 -13.81
CA ASP A 266 -24.56 22.23 -13.28
C ASP A 266 -24.81 22.42 -11.77
N SER A 267 -25.09 21.34 -11.04
CA SER A 267 -25.10 21.36 -9.58
C SER A 267 -23.69 21.38 -9.00
N THR A 268 -23.53 22.10 -7.88
CA THR A 268 -22.29 22.19 -7.13
C THR A 268 -22.43 21.54 -5.76
N PHE A 269 -21.35 20.92 -5.28
CA PHE A 269 -21.28 20.29 -3.97
C PHE A 269 -20.03 20.73 -3.24
N SER A 270 -20.16 20.84 -1.91
CA SER A 270 -19.06 21.25 -1.01
C SER A 270 -18.36 20.08 -0.32
N SER A 271 -18.88 18.86 -0.55
CA SER A 271 -18.35 17.64 0.03
C SER A 271 -18.41 16.47 -0.94
N SER A 272 -17.38 15.62 -0.92
CA SER A 272 -17.39 14.36 -1.67
C SER A 272 -18.51 13.42 -1.24
N ALA A 273 -18.86 13.43 0.05
CA ALA A 273 -19.94 12.60 0.59
C ALA A 273 -21.32 13.08 0.10
N GLU A 274 -21.52 14.40 0.03
CA GLU A 274 -22.75 15.01 -0.48
C GLU A 274 -22.94 14.68 -1.97
N LEU A 275 -21.88 14.87 -2.77
CA LEU A 275 -21.85 14.52 -4.19
C LEU A 275 -22.21 13.04 -4.42
N VAL A 276 -21.50 12.12 -3.74
CA VAL A 276 -21.75 10.68 -3.93
C VAL A 276 -23.15 10.29 -3.44
N SER A 277 -23.63 10.87 -2.34
CA SER A 277 -25.00 10.66 -1.86
C SER A 277 -26.04 11.11 -2.90
N ALA A 278 -25.87 12.31 -3.47
CA ALA A 278 -26.76 12.84 -4.50
C ALA A 278 -26.79 11.94 -5.75
N VAL A 279 -25.63 11.54 -6.27
CA VAL A 279 -25.56 10.67 -7.45
C VAL A 279 -26.08 9.25 -7.13
N SER A 280 -25.72 8.69 -5.97
CA SER A 280 -26.15 7.33 -5.59
C SER A 280 -27.64 7.20 -5.30
N SER A 281 -28.31 8.30 -4.97
CA SER A 281 -29.77 8.33 -4.81
C SER A 281 -30.54 8.14 -6.13
N ILE A 282 -29.89 8.41 -7.26
CA ILE A 282 -30.46 8.30 -8.61
C ILE A 282 -29.94 7.05 -9.33
N VAL A 283 -28.65 6.76 -9.20
CA VAL A 283 -27.98 5.67 -9.91
C VAL A 283 -27.25 4.78 -8.91
N PRO A 284 -27.44 3.44 -8.94
CA PRO A 284 -26.69 2.54 -8.07
C PRO A 284 -25.19 2.59 -8.43
N LEU A 285 -24.37 3.03 -7.48
CA LEU A 285 -22.91 3.12 -7.65
C LEU A 285 -22.20 1.99 -6.90
N SER A 286 -21.23 1.36 -7.56
CA SER A 286 -20.19 0.58 -6.87
C SER A 286 -19.21 1.51 -6.15
N SER A 287 -18.44 0.98 -5.18
CA SER A 287 -17.43 1.78 -4.47
C SER A 287 -16.38 2.41 -5.40
N GLN A 288 -16.00 1.70 -6.47
CA GLN A 288 -15.06 2.22 -7.47
C GLN A 288 -15.68 3.32 -8.34
N GLN A 289 -16.96 3.18 -8.73
CA GLN A 289 -17.66 4.24 -9.45
C GLN A 289 -17.85 5.48 -8.57
N GLY A 290 -18.12 5.32 -7.27
CA GLY A 290 -18.17 6.45 -6.32
C GLY A 290 -16.86 7.24 -6.27
N LEU A 291 -15.70 6.57 -6.28
CA LEU A 291 -14.40 7.26 -6.35
C LEU A 291 -14.23 8.02 -7.67
N LYS A 292 -14.62 7.42 -8.80
CA LYS A 292 -14.59 8.10 -10.11
C LYS A 292 -15.52 9.32 -10.13
N VAL A 293 -16.68 9.24 -9.49
CA VAL A 293 -17.62 10.38 -9.36
C VAL A 293 -16.93 11.54 -8.66
N VAL A 294 -16.27 11.28 -7.53
CA VAL A 294 -15.50 12.30 -6.79
C VAL A 294 -14.34 12.84 -7.63
N GLU A 295 -13.54 11.96 -8.24
CA GLU A 295 -12.36 12.32 -9.04
C GLU A 295 -12.72 13.21 -10.24
N PHE A 296 -13.75 12.86 -11.00
CA PHE A 296 -14.07 13.61 -12.22
C PHE A 296 -14.88 14.88 -11.96
N SER A 297 -15.60 14.94 -10.84
CA SER A 297 -16.36 16.14 -10.47
C SER A 297 -15.52 17.17 -9.73
N LEU A 298 -14.32 16.80 -9.23
CA LEU A 298 -13.44 17.69 -8.48
C LEU A 298 -13.01 18.87 -9.35
N GLN A 299 -13.48 20.06 -8.99
CA GLN A 299 -13.12 21.31 -9.64
C GLN A 299 -11.79 21.82 -9.06
N ASN A 300 -10.73 21.65 -9.84
CA ASN A 300 -9.41 22.18 -9.51
C ASN A 300 -8.78 22.66 -10.82
N SER A 301 -8.83 23.98 -11.03
CA SER A 301 -8.41 24.58 -12.29
C SER A 301 -6.88 24.55 -12.44
N LEU A 302 -6.39 23.89 -13.47
CA LEU A 302 -4.98 23.77 -13.79
C LEU A 302 -4.65 24.72 -14.95
N LEU A 303 -3.66 25.59 -14.76
CA LEU A 303 -3.12 26.45 -15.81
C LEU A 303 -1.71 25.98 -16.18
N ILE A 304 -1.52 25.58 -17.43
CA ILE A 304 -0.23 25.11 -17.93
C ILE A 304 0.60 26.31 -18.38
N THR A 305 1.51 26.78 -17.54
CA THR A 305 2.44 27.87 -17.88
C THR A 305 3.85 27.35 -18.12
N GLN A 306 4.62 28.08 -18.93
CA GLN A 306 6.03 27.76 -19.17
C GLN A 306 6.85 27.76 -17.88
N GLU A 307 6.56 28.69 -16.97
CA GLU A 307 7.22 28.79 -15.68
C GLU A 307 6.97 27.54 -14.82
N LYS A 308 5.72 27.07 -14.76
CA LYS A 308 5.38 25.83 -14.05
C LYS A 308 6.05 24.61 -14.69
N ILE A 309 6.05 24.50 -16.02
CA ILE A 309 6.78 23.43 -16.73
C ILE A 309 8.30 23.48 -16.47
N ALA A 310 8.87 24.68 -16.34
CA ALA A 310 10.28 24.83 -16.01
C ALA A 310 10.59 24.43 -14.56
N SER A 311 9.65 24.66 -13.63
CA SER A 311 9.81 24.40 -12.19
C SER A 311 9.63 22.94 -11.78
N ILE A 312 8.91 22.13 -12.57
CA ILE A 312 8.70 20.72 -12.22
C ILE A 312 9.99 19.92 -12.35
N ASP A 313 10.20 18.98 -11.42
CA ASP A 313 11.18 17.91 -11.62
C ASP A 313 10.78 17.07 -12.84
N LYS A 314 11.67 17.04 -13.83
CA LYS A 314 11.50 16.33 -15.10
C LYS A 314 11.98 14.88 -15.01
N LYS A 315 12.62 14.49 -13.90
CA LYS A 315 13.11 13.12 -13.71
C LYS A 315 11.94 12.13 -13.71
N GLY A 316 12.05 11.14 -14.59
CA GLY A 316 11.02 10.11 -14.77
C GLY A 316 10.00 10.40 -15.86
N LEU A 317 9.98 11.61 -16.44
CA LEU A 317 9.26 11.91 -17.68
C LEU A 317 10.18 11.64 -18.87
N SER A 318 9.67 10.98 -19.91
CA SER A 318 10.40 10.81 -21.17
C SER A 318 10.43 12.13 -21.95
N SER A 319 11.31 12.24 -22.95
CA SER A 319 11.30 13.39 -23.87
C SER A 319 9.94 13.55 -24.54
N ILE A 320 9.34 12.45 -25.02
CA ILE A 320 8.03 12.45 -25.68
C ILE A 320 6.93 12.95 -24.72
N GLN A 321 6.98 12.56 -23.44
CA GLN A 321 6.04 13.02 -22.44
C GLN A 321 6.18 14.51 -22.13
N LEU A 322 7.40 15.03 -22.10
CA LEU A 322 7.69 16.45 -21.92
C LEU A 322 7.26 17.27 -23.13
N ASP A 323 7.48 16.77 -24.34
CA ASP A 323 7.07 17.43 -25.57
C ASP A 323 5.54 17.55 -25.66
N ALA A 324 4.81 16.50 -25.27
CA ALA A 324 3.35 16.56 -25.17
C ALA A 324 2.87 17.62 -24.14
N LEU A 325 3.56 17.74 -23.00
CA LEU A 325 3.23 18.74 -21.99
C LEU A 325 3.51 20.18 -22.49
N ASN A 326 4.61 20.38 -23.23
CA ASN A 326 4.93 21.67 -23.84
C ASN A 326 3.90 22.12 -24.87
N GLN A 327 3.29 21.19 -25.62
CA GLN A 327 2.24 21.51 -26.60
C GLN A 327 0.95 22.03 -25.93
N LEU A 328 0.73 21.72 -24.66
CA LEU A 328 -0.43 22.20 -23.88
C LEU A 328 -0.17 23.56 -23.19
N GLN A 329 0.96 24.21 -23.46
CA GLN A 329 1.28 25.52 -22.88
C GLN A 329 0.20 26.56 -23.20
N GLY A 330 -0.22 27.30 -22.18
CA GLY A 330 -1.24 28.34 -22.27
C GLY A 330 -2.68 27.82 -22.17
N GLN A 331 -2.89 26.51 -22.09
CA GLN A 331 -4.22 25.94 -21.89
C GLN A 331 -4.62 25.92 -20.41
N THR A 332 -5.92 26.07 -20.18
CA THR A 332 -6.55 25.98 -18.85
C THR A 332 -7.50 24.80 -18.82
N PHE A 333 -7.39 23.96 -17.80
CA PHE A 333 -8.26 22.82 -17.56
C PHE A 333 -9.07 23.06 -16.29
N ASN A 334 -10.39 22.90 -16.35
CA ASN A 334 -11.25 23.11 -15.19
C ASN A 334 -11.27 21.90 -14.26
N PHE A 335 -11.00 20.71 -14.81
CA PHE A 335 -10.95 19.46 -14.08
C PHE A 335 -9.61 18.74 -14.34
N PRO A 336 -8.96 18.16 -13.31
CA PRO A 336 -7.64 17.55 -13.47
C PRO A 336 -7.56 16.47 -14.54
N TRP A 337 -8.59 15.62 -14.66
CA TRP A 337 -8.63 14.54 -15.64
C TRP A 337 -8.55 15.04 -17.10
N GLN A 338 -8.96 16.29 -17.38
CA GLN A 338 -8.89 16.85 -18.74
C GLN A 338 -7.45 16.98 -19.22
N LEU A 339 -6.52 17.36 -18.33
CA LEU A 339 -5.09 17.38 -18.64
C LEU A 339 -4.60 15.97 -18.99
N GLY A 340 -5.06 14.95 -18.26
CA GLY A 340 -4.70 13.56 -18.54
C GLY A 340 -5.20 13.07 -19.90
N ASP A 341 -6.46 13.36 -20.22
CA ASP A 341 -7.07 13.00 -21.51
C ASP A 341 -6.37 13.72 -22.67
N SER A 342 -6.11 15.04 -22.56
CA SER A 342 -5.39 15.79 -23.60
C SER A 342 -3.95 15.32 -23.80
N LEU A 343 -3.25 14.94 -22.73
CA LEU A 343 -1.91 14.36 -22.83
C LEU A 343 -1.92 12.99 -23.54
N ALA A 344 -2.93 12.15 -23.25
CA ALA A 344 -3.09 10.85 -23.88
C ALA A 344 -3.46 10.95 -25.37
N GLU A 345 -4.20 12.00 -25.77
CA GLU A 345 -4.49 12.30 -27.18
C GLU A 345 -3.23 12.71 -27.97
N ILE A 346 -2.32 13.45 -27.34
CA ILE A 346 -1.06 13.88 -27.98
C ILE A 346 -0.03 12.75 -28.02
N SER A 347 0.05 11.95 -26.96
CA SER A 347 1.05 10.88 -26.83
C SER A 347 0.49 9.62 -26.18
N SER A 348 0.68 8.49 -26.88
CA SER A 348 0.35 7.15 -26.37
C SER A 348 1.16 6.74 -25.13
N GLU A 349 2.22 7.48 -24.77
CA GLU A 349 2.93 7.27 -23.51
C GLU A 349 2.16 7.76 -22.28
N TRP A 350 1.18 8.65 -22.46
CA TRP A 350 0.28 9.11 -21.40
C TRP A 350 -1.00 8.28 -21.31
N GLU A 351 -1.20 7.33 -22.22
CA GLU A 351 -2.39 6.50 -22.25
C GLU A 351 -2.41 5.50 -21.07
N VAL A 352 -3.51 5.53 -20.32
CA VAL A 352 -3.88 4.48 -19.37
C VAL A 352 -4.55 3.38 -20.17
N ARG A 353 -3.83 2.28 -20.38
CA ARG A 353 -4.17 1.24 -21.37
C ARG A 353 -5.32 0.35 -20.92
N GLY A 354 -5.61 0.30 -19.62
CA GLY A 354 -6.63 -0.60 -19.08
C GLY A 354 -6.29 -2.08 -19.35
N GLY A 355 -7.29 -2.96 -19.34
CA GLY A 355 -7.08 -4.38 -19.69
C GLY A 355 -6.52 -5.26 -18.57
N GLY A 356 -6.70 -4.87 -17.30
CA GLY A 356 -6.47 -5.73 -16.15
C GLY A 356 -5.01 -5.81 -15.67
N LEU A 357 -4.61 -6.97 -15.13
CA LEU A 357 -3.35 -7.15 -14.39
C LEU A 357 -2.09 -6.91 -15.24
N LYS A 358 -2.15 -7.15 -16.56
CA LYS A 358 -1.00 -7.04 -17.47
C LYS A 358 -0.47 -5.60 -17.61
N ASN A 359 -1.37 -4.63 -17.68
CA ASN A 359 -1.03 -3.21 -17.83
C ASN A 359 -1.02 -2.45 -16.50
N LYS A 360 -1.37 -3.12 -15.39
CA LYS A 360 -1.58 -2.50 -14.09
C LYS A 360 -0.43 -1.61 -13.61
N LEU A 361 0.83 -2.00 -13.85
CA LEU A 361 1.98 -1.17 -13.45
C LEU A 361 2.30 -0.04 -14.40
N HIS A 362 2.08 -0.25 -15.70
CA HIS A 362 2.13 0.86 -16.66
C HIS A 362 1.10 1.91 -16.23
N ASP A 363 -0.15 1.50 -16.06
CA ASP A 363 -1.24 2.36 -15.63
C ASP A 363 -0.97 3.02 -14.27
N ARG A 364 -0.39 2.27 -13.30
CA ARG A 364 0.00 2.84 -12.00
C ARG A 364 1.07 3.91 -12.14
N LYS A 365 2.10 3.70 -12.98
CA LYS A 365 3.15 4.69 -13.24
C LYS A 365 2.59 5.93 -13.93
N ILE A 366 1.72 5.76 -14.93
CA ILE A 366 1.07 6.88 -15.62
C ILE A 366 0.18 7.67 -14.65
N LYS A 367 -0.64 7.01 -13.84
CA LYS A 367 -1.46 7.66 -12.80
C LYS A 367 -0.61 8.41 -11.77
N GLN A 368 0.53 7.86 -11.36
CA GLN A 368 1.47 8.55 -10.46
C GLN A 368 2.05 9.82 -11.10
N LYS A 369 2.43 9.76 -12.39
CA LYS A 369 2.91 10.92 -13.14
C LYS A 369 1.81 11.97 -13.29
N LEU A 370 0.59 11.58 -13.65
CA LEU A 370 -0.54 12.50 -13.76
C LEU A 370 -0.88 13.16 -12.42
N ALA A 371 -0.93 12.38 -11.33
CA ALA A 371 -1.14 12.92 -9.99
C ALA A 371 -0.05 13.92 -9.57
N TYR A 372 1.19 13.69 -10.00
CA TYR A 372 2.27 14.65 -9.83
C TYR A 372 2.02 15.94 -10.63
N LEU A 373 1.60 15.86 -11.89
CA LEU A 373 1.26 17.04 -12.69
C LEU A 373 0.08 17.81 -12.06
N TYR A 374 -1.00 17.13 -11.66
CA TYR A 374 -2.19 17.76 -11.06
C TYR A 374 -1.93 18.52 -9.76
N ARG A 375 -0.78 18.28 -9.11
CA ARG A 375 -0.37 18.97 -7.89
C ARG A 375 0.51 20.19 -8.16
N ASN A 376 1.30 20.15 -9.24
CA ASN A 376 2.27 21.21 -9.55
C ASN A 376 1.69 22.25 -10.52
N PHE A 377 0.72 21.87 -11.33
CA PHE A 377 -0.12 22.78 -12.10
C PHE A 377 -1.30 23.25 -11.28
#